data_AF-A0A7C4ZLP4-F1
#
_entry.id   AF-A0A7C4ZLP4-F1
#
_cell.length_a   1.000
_cell.length_b   1.000
_cell.length_c   1.000
_cell.angle_alpha   90.00
_cell.angle_beta   90.00
_cell.angle_gamma   90.00
#
_symmetry.space_group_name_H-M   'P 1'
#
loop_
_entity.id
_entity.type
_entity.pdbx_description
1 polymer ?
#
loop_
_entity_poly.entity_id
_entity_poly.type
_entity_poly.pdbx_seq_one_letter_code
_entity_poly.pdbx_strand_id
1 'polypeptide(L)'
;MRNVENCVKIKKAQSESADSHRMKVLLCKLGKKLGFEVDIEESQETELGRLAIRHDVLWYVSYPEWYKKLLDIVLSRDDLNKQYRQLVKQKADVKRCLYVAFEIEATDVTTKSMKGGISNLSKLPYGFVIVKRGKAEKSDKKAEPIRNRFERALVEFRSLHGPNNVLIVSFSDIEKLCEVYGVS
;
A
#
# COMPACT_ATOMS: atom_id res chain seq x y z
N MET A 1 -3.01 -2.72 -12.77
CA MET A 1 -4.32 -3.38 -13.02
C MET A 1 -5.32 -2.87 -11.99
N ARG A 2 -6.34 -2.13 -12.43
CA ARG A 2 -7.39 -1.60 -11.55
C ARG A 2 -8.53 -2.58 -11.35
N ASN A 3 -9.13 -2.53 -10.17
CA ASN A 3 -10.28 -3.30 -9.72
C ASN A 3 -10.21 -4.76 -10.18
N VAL A 4 -9.22 -5.50 -9.66
CA VAL A 4 -8.92 -6.86 -10.10
C VAL A 4 -10.10 -7.79 -9.85
N GLU A 5 -10.79 -8.19 -10.91
CA GLU A 5 -11.91 -9.14 -10.82
C GLU A 5 -11.43 -10.58 -10.61
N ASN A 6 -10.32 -10.96 -11.24
CA ASN A 6 -9.77 -12.30 -11.18
C ASN A 6 -8.27 -12.27 -10.89
N CYS A 7 -7.87 -12.64 -9.68
CA CYS A 7 -6.46 -12.63 -9.25
C CYS A 7 -5.59 -13.62 -10.04
N VAL A 8 -6.17 -14.64 -10.71
CA VAL A 8 -5.43 -15.58 -11.57
C VAL A 8 -4.92 -14.88 -12.85
N LYS A 9 -5.55 -13.78 -13.26
CA LYS A 9 -5.14 -12.99 -14.44
C LYS A 9 -3.99 -12.02 -14.15
N ILE A 10 -3.52 -11.92 -12.89
CA ILE A 10 -2.39 -11.05 -12.54
C ILE A 10 -1.13 -11.60 -13.19
N LYS A 11 -0.65 -10.89 -14.21
CA LYS A 11 0.58 -11.23 -14.92
C LYS A 11 1.79 -10.84 -14.09
N LYS A 12 2.78 -11.72 -14.07
CA LYS A 12 4.11 -11.43 -13.52
C LYS A 12 4.84 -10.45 -14.44
N ALA A 13 5.41 -9.39 -13.88
CA ALA A 13 6.25 -8.48 -14.66
C ALA A 13 7.62 -9.13 -14.97
N GLN A 14 8.26 -8.73 -16.06
CA GLN A 14 9.48 -9.40 -16.55
C GLN A 14 10.65 -9.32 -15.54
N SER A 15 10.76 -8.21 -14.82
CA SER A 15 11.79 -7.99 -13.79
C SER A 15 11.39 -8.46 -12.39
N GLU A 16 10.17 -8.98 -12.22
CA GLU A 16 9.64 -9.35 -10.91
C GLU A 16 10.14 -10.73 -10.46
N SER A 17 10.44 -10.89 -9.17
CA SER A 17 10.73 -12.21 -8.60
C SER A 17 9.47 -13.09 -8.50
N ALA A 18 9.63 -14.41 -8.51
CA ALA A 18 8.49 -15.32 -8.34
C ALA A 18 7.79 -15.13 -6.97
N ASP A 19 8.57 -14.84 -5.94
CA ASP A 19 8.06 -14.62 -4.58
C ASP A 19 7.25 -13.33 -4.49
N SER A 20 7.75 -12.23 -5.09
CA SER A 20 7.01 -10.97 -5.16
C SER A 20 5.66 -11.16 -5.86
N HIS A 21 5.68 -11.84 -7.01
CA HIS A 21 4.46 -12.09 -7.78
C HIS A 21 3.45 -12.91 -6.98
N ARG A 22 3.91 -13.99 -6.33
CA ARG A 22 3.08 -14.82 -5.45
C ARG A 22 2.47 -13.99 -4.32
N MET A 23 3.25 -13.12 -3.68
CA MET A 23 2.77 -12.26 -2.60
C MET A 23 1.71 -11.27 -3.08
N LYS A 24 1.89 -10.65 -4.25
CA LYS A 24 0.85 -9.79 -4.86
C LYS A 24 -0.45 -10.55 -5.09
N VAL A 25 -0.37 -11.78 -5.61
CA VAL A 25 -1.56 -12.62 -5.84
C VAL A 25 -2.24 -12.96 -4.51
N LEU A 26 -1.49 -13.30 -3.47
CA LEU A 26 -2.04 -13.57 -2.14
C LEU A 26 -2.76 -12.35 -1.57
N LEU A 27 -2.14 -11.17 -1.61
CA LEU A 27 -2.76 -9.93 -1.15
C LEU A 27 -4.00 -9.55 -1.97
N CYS A 28 -4.02 -9.82 -3.27
CA CYS A 28 -5.21 -9.67 -4.09
C CYS A 28 -6.35 -10.56 -3.57
N LYS A 29 -6.08 -11.86 -3.43
CA LYS A 29 -7.08 -12.82 -2.97
C LYS A 29 -7.58 -12.47 -1.57
N LEU A 30 -6.69 -12.10 -0.66
CA LEU A 30 -7.02 -11.70 0.70
C LEU A 30 -7.87 -10.43 0.73
N GLY A 31 -7.45 -9.38 0.02
CA GLY A 31 -8.21 -8.12 -0.06
C GLY A 31 -9.63 -8.36 -0.56
N LYS A 32 -9.78 -9.14 -1.64
CA LYS A 32 -11.10 -9.53 -2.15
C LYS A 32 -11.93 -10.34 -1.17
N LYS A 33 -11.31 -11.31 -0.48
CA LYS A 33 -11.97 -12.13 0.55
C LYS A 33 -12.53 -11.26 1.68
N LEU A 34 -11.84 -10.18 2.01
CA LEU A 34 -12.22 -9.21 3.04
C LEU A 34 -13.19 -8.12 2.52
N GLY A 35 -13.60 -8.18 1.25
CA GLY A 35 -14.56 -7.22 0.67
C GLY A 35 -13.94 -5.93 0.15
N PHE A 36 -12.61 -5.84 0.03
CA PHE A 36 -11.95 -4.69 -0.58
C PHE A 36 -11.97 -4.75 -2.11
N GLU A 37 -12.01 -3.57 -2.71
CA GLU A 37 -11.61 -3.41 -4.11
C GLU A 37 -10.09 -3.35 -4.19
N VAL A 38 -9.49 -4.12 -5.09
CA VAL A 38 -8.03 -4.27 -5.12
C VAL A 38 -7.45 -3.80 -6.45
N ASP A 39 -6.47 -2.91 -6.39
CA ASP A 39 -5.63 -2.53 -7.52
C ASP A 39 -4.21 -3.09 -7.34
N ILE A 40 -3.56 -3.46 -8.44
CA ILE A 40 -2.22 -4.06 -8.46
C ILE A 40 -1.30 -3.23 -9.34
N GLU A 41 -0.15 -2.83 -8.80
CA GLU A 41 0.82 -1.95 -9.45
C GLU A 41 0.16 -0.71 -10.08
N GLU A 42 -0.59 0.05 -9.30
CA GLU A 42 -1.30 1.25 -9.72
C GLU A 42 -0.93 2.43 -8.82
N SER A 43 -1.10 3.63 -9.36
CA SER A 43 -1.10 4.84 -8.54
C SER A 43 -2.40 4.95 -7.76
N GLN A 44 -2.31 5.44 -6.52
CA GLN A 44 -3.47 5.69 -5.69
C GLN A 44 -4.48 6.64 -6.34
N GLU A 45 -5.77 6.31 -6.21
CA GLU A 45 -6.87 7.16 -6.67
C GLU A 45 -7.00 8.39 -5.74
N THR A 46 -6.46 9.52 -6.17
CA THR A 46 -6.39 10.77 -5.38
C THR A 46 -6.53 11.99 -6.30
N GLU A 47 -6.66 13.19 -5.71
CA GLU A 47 -6.70 14.45 -6.46
C GLU A 47 -5.43 14.72 -7.28
N LEU A 48 -4.32 14.05 -6.97
CA LEU A 48 -3.05 14.19 -7.67
C LEU A 48 -3.02 13.45 -9.01
N GLY A 49 -4.00 12.58 -9.29
CA GLY A 49 -4.09 11.84 -10.54
C GLY A 49 -2.82 11.05 -10.85
N ARG A 50 -2.15 11.36 -11.97
CA ARG A 50 -0.93 10.65 -12.42
C ARG A 50 0.33 10.96 -11.60
N LEU A 51 0.30 12.01 -10.77
CA LEU A 51 1.41 12.36 -9.89
C LEU A 51 1.42 11.52 -8.60
N ALA A 52 0.36 10.74 -8.38
CA ALA A 52 0.28 9.83 -7.26
C ALA A 52 1.31 8.70 -7.37
N ILE A 53 1.89 8.36 -6.22
CA ILE A 53 2.89 7.29 -6.10
C ILE A 53 2.22 5.96 -6.46
N ARG A 54 2.94 5.15 -7.24
CA ARG A 54 2.57 3.79 -7.60
C ARG A 54 3.00 2.84 -6.48
N HIS A 55 2.11 1.93 -6.11
CA HIS A 55 2.34 0.91 -5.08
C HIS A 55 2.06 -0.48 -5.64
N ASP A 56 2.64 -1.52 -5.05
CA ASP A 56 2.49 -2.90 -5.53
C ASP A 56 1.05 -3.41 -5.40
N VAL A 57 0.40 -3.16 -4.25
CA VAL A 57 -1.00 -3.53 -4.01
C VAL A 57 -1.70 -2.41 -3.25
N LEU A 58 -2.92 -2.08 -3.67
CA LEU A 58 -3.78 -1.10 -3.02
C LEU A 58 -5.14 -1.72 -2.72
N TRP A 59 -5.65 -1.52 -1.50
CA TRP A 59 -6.99 -1.91 -1.10
C TRP A 59 -7.84 -0.68 -0.87
N TYR A 60 -9.04 -0.69 -1.44
CA TYR A 60 -9.98 0.40 -1.38
C TYR A 60 -11.32 -0.04 -0.77
N VAL A 61 -11.98 0.95 -0.17
CA VAL A 61 -13.37 0.88 0.25
C VAL A 61 -14.18 1.97 -0.44
N SER A 62 -15.49 1.80 -0.50
CA SER A 62 -16.38 2.89 -0.90
C SER A 62 -16.36 4.02 0.13
N TYR A 63 -16.43 5.27 -0.34
CA TYR A 63 -16.60 6.40 0.57
C TYR A 63 -17.93 6.30 1.32
N PRO A 64 -17.94 6.63 2.63
CA PRO A 64 -19.18 6.74 3.38
C PRO A 64 -20.13 7.78 2.76
N GLU A 65 -21.43 7.49 2.73
CA GLU A 65 -22.43 8.38 2.12
C GLU A 65 -22.47 9.76 2.78
N TRP A 66 -22.21 9.85 4.09
CA TRP A 66 -22.16 11.15 4.79
C TRP A 66 -21.04 12.04 4.24
N TYR A 67 -19.90 11.46 3.84
CA TYR A 67 -18.76 12.22 3.34
C TYR A 67 -19.04 12.81 1.96
N LYS A 68 -19.64 12.02 1.07
CA LYS A 68 -20.10 12.51 -0.25
C LYS A 68 -21.08 13.67 -0.09
N LYS A 69 -22.10 13.50 0.76
CA LYS A 69 -23.07 14.56 1.08
C LYS A 69 -22.41 15.82 1.64
N LEU A 70 -21.39 15.67 2.48
CA LEU A 70 -20.64 16.82 3.00
C LEU A 70 -19.94 17.58 1.87
N LEU A 71 -19.31 16.89 0.92
CA LEU A 71 -18.68 17.54 -0.23
C LEU A 71 -19.71 18.28 -1.09
N ASP A 72 -20.89 17.71 -1.31
CA ASP A 72 -21.98 18.36 -2.03
C ASP A 72 -22.46 19.64 -1.32
N ILE A 73 -22.62 19.59 0.01
CA ILE A 73 -22.97 20.75 0.84
C ILE A 73 -21.87 21.83 0.77
N VAL A 74 -20.60 21.44 0.80
CA VAL A 74 -19.51 22.41 0.66
C VAL A 74 -19.55 23.05 -0.72
N LEU A 75 -19.76 22.27 -1.78
CA LEU A 75 -19.82 22.77 -3.16
C LEU A 75 -21.03 23.66 -3.45
N SER A 76 -22.13 23.54 -2.71
CA SER A 76 -23.31 24.39 -2.87
C SER A 76 -23.13 25.80 -2.29
N ARG A 77 -22.08 26.04 -1.49
CA ARG A 77 -21.78 27.36 -0.96
C ARG A 77 -21.29 28.30 -2.07
N ASP A 78 -21.78 29.53 -2.10
CA ASP A 78 -21.37 30.54 -3.11
C ASP A 78 -20.08 31.28 -2.74
N ASP A 79 -19.69 31.27 -1.46
CA ASP A 79 -18.55 32.01 -0.92
C ASP A 79 -17.19 31.31 -1.07
N LEU A 80 -17.14 30.15 -1.74
CA LEU A 80 -15.89 29.42 -1.91
C LEU A 80 -14.93 30.13 -2.86
N ASN A 81 -13.68 30.29 -2.41
CA ASN A 81 -12.56 30.60 -3.28
C ASN A 81 -12.48 29.60 -4.45
N LYS A 82 -12.22 30.08 -5.66
CA LYS A 82 -12.17 29.26 -6.90
C LYS A 82 -11.21 28.07 -6.81
N GLN A 83 -10.03 28.24 -6.22
CA GLN A 83 -9.04 27.18 -6.07
C GLN A 83 -9.53 26.10 -5.10
N TYR A 84 -10.11 26.52 -3.98
CA TYR A 84 -10.67 25.59 -3.01
C TYR A 84 -11.88 24.84 -3.59
N ARG A 85 -12.77 25.52 -4.31
CA ARG A 85 -13.88 24.88 -5.03
C ARG A 85 -13.37 23.80 -5.98
N GLN A 86 -12.29 24.07 -6.72
CA GLN A 86 -11.69 23.09 -7.62
C GLN A 86 -11.12 21.88 -6.85
N LEU A 87 -10.46 22.11 -5.71
CA LEU A 87 -9.98 21.03 -4.84
C LEU A 87 -11.14 20.16 -4.34
N VAL A 88 -12.24 20.75 -3.89
CA VAL A 88 -13.40 20.00 -3.39
C VAL A 88 -14.05 19.20 -4.52
N LYS A 89 -14.17 19.76 -5.74
CA LYS A 89 -14.63 19.00 -6.92
C LYS A 89 -13.74 17.80 -7.20
N GLN A 90 -12.43 18.00 -7.22
CA GLN A 90 -11.47 16.90 -7.42
C GLN A 90 -11.60 15.82 -6.35
N LYS A 91 -11.87 16.20 -5.09
CA LYS A 91 -12.13 15.24 -4.01
C LYS A 91 -13.46 14.50 -4.17
N ALA A 92 -14.49 15.18 -4.67
CA ALA A 92 -15.80 14.58 -4.94
C ALA A 92 -15.76 13.59 -6.12
N ASP A 93 -14.86 13.82 -7.09
CA ASP A 93 -14.68 12.94 -8.26
C ASP A 93 -13.94 11.63 -7.92
N VAL A 94 -13.28 11.53 -6.76
CA VAL A 94 -12.61 10.30 -6.32
C VAL A 94 -13.65 9.27 -5.91
N LYS A 95 -13.66 8.10 -6.58
CA LYS A 95 -14.74 7.12 -6.41
C LYS A 95 -14.55 6.25 -5.17
N ARG A 96 -13.29 5.99 -4.81
CA ARG A 96 -12.92 5.00 -3.81
C ARG A 96 -11.94 5.59 -2.80
N CYS A 97 -12.10 5.21 -1.55
CA CYS A 97 -11.22 5.62 -0.47
C CYS A 97 -10.10 4.59 -0.31
N LEU A 98 -8.85 5.03 -0.42
CA LEU A 98 -7.71 4.16 -0.15
C LEU A 98 -7.74 3.76 1.33
N TYR A 99 -7.71 2.45 1.58
CA TYR A 99 -7.69 1.90 2.93
C TYR A 99 -6.28 1.42 3.28
N VAL A 100 -5.66 0.62 2.41
CA VAL A 100 -4.32 0.05 2.66
C VAL A 100 -3.46 0.12 1.41
N ALA A 101 -2.17 0.37 1.59
CA ALA A 101 -1.15 0.22 0.57
C ALA A 101 -0.02 -0.70 1.01
N PHE A 102 0.46 -1.51 0.07
CA PHE A 102 1.52 -2.48 0.28
C PHE A 102 2.68 -2.25 -0.69
N GLU A 103 3.90 -2.38 -0.16
CA GLU A 103 5.14 -2.52 -0.93
C GLU A 103 5.76 -3.88 -0.63
N ILE A 104 6.24 -4.60 -1.66
CA ILE A 104 6.74 -5.96 -1.55
C ILE A 104 8.23 -6.00 -1.89
N GLU A 105 9.03 -6.30 -0.89
CA GLU A 105 10.48 -6.30 -0.97
C GLU A 105 11.00 -7.74 -0.89
N ALA A 106 11.06 -8.38 -2.06
CA ALA A 106 11.48 -9.78 -2.21
C ALA A 106 12.99 -9.97 -2.35
N THR A 107 13.74 -8.89 -2.56
CA THR A 107 15.21 -8.88 -2.76
C THR A 107 15.89 -7.88 -1.84
N ASP A 108 17.20 -8.03 -1.64
CA ASP A 108 17.96 -7.06 -0.88
C ASP A 108 17.93 -5.68 -1.54
N VAL A 109 17.46 -4.69 -0.79
CA VAL A 109 17.42 -3.28 -1.22
C VAL A 109 18.41 -2.42 -0.45
N THR A 110 18.74 -1.28 -1.05
CA THR A 110 19.59 -0.26 -0.42
C THR A 110 18.81 0.51 0.66
N THR A 111 19.51 1.04 1.67
CA THR A 111 18.91 1.86 2.74
C THR A 111 18.16 3.08 2.20
N LYS A 112 18.58 3.64 1.06
CA LYS A 112 17.91 4.78 0.40
C LYS A 112 16.52 4.37 -0.12
N SER A 113 16.42 3.19 -0.73
CA SER A 113 15.15 2.63 -1.18
C SER A 113 14.20 2.35 -0.01
N MET A 114 14.72 1.82 1.12
CA MET A 114 13.93 1.55 2.32
C MET A 114 13.27 2.81 2.90
N LYS A 115 14.06 3.88 3.11
CA LYS A 115 13.55 5.15 3.66
C LYS A 115 12.54 5.81 2.71
N GLY A 116 12.74 5.68 1.39
CA GLY A 116 11.79 6.14 0.39
C GLY A 116 10.44 5.42 0.49
N GLY A 117 10.44 4.08 0.57
CA GLY A 117 9.24 3.28 0.75
C GLY A 117 8.47 3.62 2.02
N ILE A 118 9.17 3.68 3.16
CA ILE A 118 8.58 4.09 4.44
C ILE A 118 7.99 5.52 4.35
N SER A 119 8.73 6.47 3.78
CA SER A 119 8.25 7.85 3.64
C SER A 119 7.00 7.95 2.77
N ASN A 120 6.89 7.15 1.72
CA ASN A 120 5.73 7.15 0.83
C ASN A 120 4.51 6.56 1.53
N LEU A 121 4.68 5.39 2.16
CA LEU A 121 3.61 4.69 2.88
C LEU A 121 3.17 5.44 4.15
N SER A 122 4.05 6.20 4.79
CA SER A 122 3.74 6.96 6.02
C SER A 122 2.67 8.05 5.82
N LYS A 123 2.40 8.44 4.57
CA LYS A 123 1.37 9.42 4.20
C LYS A 123 0.00 8.78 4.02
N LEU A 124 -0.10 7.46 4.18
CA LEU A 124 -1.30 6.68 3.87
C LEU A 124 -1.97 6.19 5.16
N PRO A 125 -3.26 5.82 5.11
CA PRO A 125 -4.00 5.40 6.31
C PRO A 125 -3.39 4.15 6.96
N TYR A 126 -3.09 3.12 6.17
CA TYR A 126 -2.35 1.93 6.60
C TYR A 126 -1.32 1.56 5.54
N GLY A 127 -0.04 1.59 5.93
CA GLY A 127 1.08 1.26 5.06
C GLY A 127 1.79 -0.01 5.51
N PHE A 128 2.03 -0.94 4.59
CA PHE A 128 2.77 -2.16 4.90
C PHE A 128 3.95 -2.34 3.95
N VAL A 129 5.13 -2.57 4.53
CA VAL A 129 6.26 -3.11 3.78
C VAL A 129 6.37 -4.60 4.08
N ILE A 130 6.19 -5.41 3.06
CA ILE A 130 6.24 -6.87 3.15
C ILE A 130 7.61 -7.34 2.69
N VAL A 131 8.40 -7.88 3.62
CA VAL A 131 9.79 -8.23 3.36
C VAL A 131 9.97 -9.75 3.37
N LYS A 132 10.72 -10.28 2.41
CA LYS A 132 11.12 -11.69 2.49
C LYS A 132 12.08 -11.83 3.67
N ARG A 133 11.79 -12.72 4.62
CA ARG A 133 12.75 -13.00 5.70
C ARG A 133 14.01 -13.52 5.02
N GLY A 134 15.13 -12.80 5.15
CA GLY A 134 16.43 -13.33 4.72
C GLY A 134 16.62 -14.73 5.30
N LYS A 135 17.33 -15.61 4.59
CA LYS A 135 17.67 -16.92 5.17
C LYS A 135 18.34 -16.68 6.52
N ALA A 136 18.03 -17.51 7.52
CA ALA A 136 18.92 -17.65 8.66
C ALA A 136 20.22 -18.26 8.12
N GLU A 137 21.14 -17.43 7.63
CA GLU A 137 22.30 -17.95 6.92
C GLU A 137 23.24 -18.66 7.89
N LYS A 138 23.34 -19.97 7.73
CA LYS A 138 24.60 -20.70 7.89
C LYS A 138 25.49 -20.34 6.68
N SER A 139 26.08 -19.15 6.68
CA SER A 139 27.24 -18.81 5.85
C SER A 139 28.03 -17.70 6.52
N ASP A 140 29.35 -17.81 6.47
CA ASP A 140 30.36 -17.08 7.24
C ASP A 140 30.47 -15.55 6.99
N LYS A 141 29.37 -14.85 6.65
CA LYS A 141 29.34 -13.38 6.57
C LYS A 141 28.11 -12.82 7.28
N LYS A 142 28.38 -11.91 8.23
CA LYS A 142 27.47 -11.14 9.10
C LYS A 142 26.46 -10.24 8.35
N ALA A 143 25.68 -10.75 7.41
CA ALA A 143 24.64 -9.97 6.74
C ALA A 143 23.36 -9.96 7.60
N GLU A 144 22.97 -8.78 8.09
CA GLU A 144 21.74 -8.60 8.86
C GLU A 144 20.50 -8.88 7.99
N PRO A 145 19.50 -9.63 8.49
CA PRO A 145 18.26 -9.87 7.74
C PRO A 145 17.59 -8.57 7.29
N ILE A 146 17.11 -8.54 6.04
CA ILE A 146 16.45 -7.37 5.44
C ILE A 146 15.30 -6.83 6.30
N ARG A 147 14.55 -7.72 6.95
CA ARG A 147 13.49 -7.36 7.88
C ARG A 147 13.99 -6.48 9.02
N ASN A 148 15.04 -6.90 9.70
CA ASN A 148 15.61 -6.16 10.82
C ASN A 148 16.12 -4.79 10.37
N ARG A 149 16.67 -4.70 9.15
CA ARG A 149 17.07 -3.42 8.54
C ARG A 149 15.89 -2.49 8.32
N PHE A 150 14.76 -2.99 7.81
CA PHE A 150 13.53 -2.22 7.65
C PHE A 150 12.91 -1.81 8.99
N GLU A 151 12.87 -2.71 9.97
CA GLU A 151 12.39 -2.42 11.33
C GLU A 151 13.23 -1.31 11.97
N ARG A 152 14.57 -1.39 11.90
CA ARG A 152 15.45 -0.32 12.40
C ARG A 152 15.22 0.99 11.65
N ALA A 153 15.14 0.95 10.31
CA ALA A 153 14.88 2.15 9.51
C ALA A 153 13.54 2.81 9.87
N LEU A 154 12.50 2.02 10.17
CA LEU A 154 11.20 2.52 10.60
C LEU A 154 11.27 3.17 11.99
N VAL A 155 11.99 2.56 12.93
CA VAL A 155 12.21 3.14 14.28
C VAL A 155 12.97 4.46 14.20
N GLU A 156 14.02 4.53 13.39
CA GLU A 156 14.75 5.77 13.10
C GLU A 156 13.83 6.83 12.49
N PHE A 157 13.07 6.45 11.45
CA PHE A 157 12.16 7.37 10.76
C PHE A 157 11.11 7.93 11.73
N ARG A 158 10.53 7.09 12.58
CA ARG A 158 9.56 7.50 13.61
C ARG A 158 10.18 8.46 14.62
N SER A 159 11.44 8.26 15.00
CA SER A 159 12.14 9.14 15.93
C SER A 159 12.35 10.55 15.35
N LEU A 160 12.50 10.66 14.03
CA LEU A 160 12.74 11.93 13.33
C LEU A 160 11.45 12.65 12.92
N HIS A 161 10.41 11.90 12.55
CA HIS A 161 9.19 12.45 11.92
C HIS A 161 7.92 12.27 12.77
N GLY A 162 8.05 11.64 13.94
CA GLY A 162 6.93 11.35 14.82
C GLY A 162 6.18 10.06 14.45
N PRO A 163 5.01 9.82 15.08
CA PRO A 163 4.17 8.65 14.80
C PRO A 163 3.84 8.50 13.31
N ASN A 164 3.74 7.27 12.83
CA ASN A 164 3.34 6.96 11.46
C ASN A 164 2.52 5.65 11.43
N ASN A 165 1.88 5.39 10.28
CA ASN A 165 0.98 4.24 10.09
C ASN A 165 1.63 3.08 9.33
N VAL A 166 2.98 2.98 9.35
CA VAL A 166 3.71 1.96 8.61
C VAL A 166 4.04 0.77 9.50
N LEU A 167 3.80 -0.44 9.00
CA LEU A 167 4.24 -1.68 9.61
C LEU A 167 5.16 -2.46 8.68
N ILE A 168 6.20 -3.04 9.24
CA ILE A 168 7.08 -3.99 8.55
C ILE A 168 6.61 -5.39 8.91
N VAL A 169 6.23 -6.17 7.91
CA VAL A 169 5.77 -7.55 8.09
C VAL A 169 6.53 -8.49 7.17
N SER A 170 6.65 -9.75 7.57
CA SER A 170 7.30 -10.75 6.73
C SER A 170 6.31 -11.45 5.80
N PHE A 171 6.85 -12.08 4.75
CA PHE A 171 6.04 -12.94 3.86
C PHE A 171 5.25 -13.98 4.66
N SER A 172 5.88 -14.61 5.65
CA SER A 172 5.23 -15.61 6.51
C SER A 172 4.12 -15.04 7.39
N ASP A 173 4.15 -13.74 7.73
CA ASP A 173 3.08 -13.13 8.49
C ASP A 173 1.82 -12.97 7.62
N ILE A 174 1.99 -12.63 6.35
CA ILE A 174 0.88 -12.57 5.38
C ILE A 174 0.36 -13.97 5.05
N GLU A 175 1.24 -14.96 4.88
CA GLU A 175 0.83 -16.35 4.64
C GLU A 175 -0.06 -16.88 5.78
N LYS A 176 0.34 -16.65 7.04
CA LYS A 176 -0.47 -17.00 8.22
C LYS A 176 -1.79 -16.24 8.26
N LEU A 177 -1.80 -14.96 7.88
CA LEU A 177 -3.04 -14.19 7.80
C LEU A 177 -3.99 -14.80 6.75
N CYS A 178 -3.46 -15.20 5.59
CA CYS A 178 -4.23 -15.89 4.57
C CYS A 178 -4.81 -17.21 5.08
N GLU A 179 -4.04 -18.00 5.84
CA GLU A 179 -4.54 -19.23 6.47
C GLU A 179 -5.74 -18.96 7.40
N VAL A 180 -5.65 -17.93 8.26
CA VAL A 180 -6.73 -17.52 9.16
C VAL A 180 -8.03 -17.19 8.41
N TYR A 181 -7.91 -16.55 7.24
CA TYR A 181 -9.06 -16.17 6.42
C TYR A 181 -9.45 -17.20 5.35
N GLY A 182 -8.80 -18.38 5.34
CA GLY A 182 -9.07 -19.45 4.38
C GLY A 182 -8.75 -19.06 2.93
N VAL A 183 -7.65 -18.33 2.72
CA VAL A 183 -7.15 -17.90 1.42
C VAL A 183 -5.92 -18.74 1.05
N SER A 184 -6.02 -19.51 -0.04
CA SER A 184 -4.94 -20.31 -0.65
C SER A 184 -4.54 -19.77 -2.01
#